data_AF-A0A9X4SB44-F1
#
_entry.id   AF-A0A9X4SB44-F1
#
_cell.length_a   1.000
_cell.length_b   1.000
_cell.length_c   1.000
_cell.angle_alpha   90.00
_cell.angle_beta   90.00
_cell.angle_gamma   90.00
#
_symmetry.space_group_name_H-M   'P 1'
#
loop_
_entity.id
_entity.type
_entity.pdbx_description
1 polymer ?
#
loop_
_entity_poly.entity_id
_entity_poly.type
_entity_poly.pdbx_seq_one_letter_code
_entity_poly.pdbx_strand_id
1 'polypeptide(L)'
;MGAKSNLEQELLGIINEKSFAEREKVERYWSLVKISKELDKSISRDGAMIVVRNGNQEFLKTNPAISEKVKVNAALIKLDEFFQAKREEKGKSSDFNEDDLYDD
;
A
#
# COMPACT_ATOMS: atom_id res chain seq x y z
N MET A 1 -3.46 1.00 21.62
CA MET A 1 -3.77 1.49 20.26
C MET A 1 -2.56 2.28 19.81
N GLY A 2 -1.69 1.71 18.97
CA GLY A 2 -0.49 2.42 18.49
C GLY A 2 -0.90 3.60 17.63
N ALA A 3 -0.16 4.71 17.70
CA ALA A 3 -0.41 5.87 16.87
C ALA A 3 -0.53 5.45 15.38
N LYS A 4 -1.57 5.94 14.70
CA LYS A 4 -1.75 5.73 13.26
C LYS A 4 -0.54 6.31 12.53
N SER A 5 -0.03 5.60 11.53
CA SER A 5 1.08 6.13 10.74
C SER A 5 0.64 7.38 9.98
N ASN A 6 1.58 8.29 9.65
CA ASN A 6 1.29 9.48 8.84
C ASN A 6 0.56 9.12 7.54
N LEU A 7 0.93 7.99 6.93
CA LEU A 7 0.28 7.45 5.74
C LEU A 7 -1.18 7.02 6.00
N GLU A 8 -1.45 6.32 7.11
CA GLU A 8 -2.80 5.92 7.45
C GLU A 8 -3.70 7.13 7.69
N GLN A 9 -3.18 8.18 8.34
CA GLN A 9 -3.91 9.44 8.54
C GLN A 9 -4.17 10.17 7.23
N GLU A 10 -3.18 10.24 6.34
CA GLU A 10 -3.33 10.82 5.01
C GLU A 10 -4.43 10.12 4.20
N LEU A 11 -4.40 8.78 4.16
CA LEU A 11 -5.39 7.98 3.43
C LEU A 11 -6.80 8.11 4.01
N LEU A 12 -6.94 8.19 5.35
CA LEU A 12 -8.24 8.48 5.98
C LEU A 12 -8.79 9.84 5.57
N GLY A 13 -7.93 10.85 5.42
CA GLY A 13 -8.33 12.20 5.06
C GLY A 13 -8.82 12.38 3.62
N ILE A 14 -8.64 11.39 2.75
CA ILE A 14 -9.08 11.46 1.34
C ILE A 14 -10.27 10.54 1.03
N ILE A 15 -10.64 9.63 1.94
CA ILE A 15 -11.77 8.72 1.74
C ILE A 15 -13.05 9.23 2.40
N ASN A 16 -14.18 8.61 2.07
CA ASN A 16 -15.39 8.71 2.87
C ASN A 16 -15.26 7.83 4.13
N GLU A 17 -14.92 8.43 5.26
CA GLU A 17 -14.75 7.73 6.54
C GLU A 17 -16.03 7.04 7.05
N LYS A 18 -17.23 7.46 6.60
CA LYS A 18 -18.49 6.79 6.95
C LYS A 18 -18.66 5.46 6.21
N SER A 19 -17.94 5.25 5.11
CA SER A 19 -17.96 4.01 4.35
C SER A 19 -17.07 2.96 5.01
N PHE A 20 -17.69 1.88 5.53
CA PHE A 20 -16.95 0.73 6.04
C PHE A 20 -16.02 0.13 4.97
N ALA A 21 -16.48 0.07 3.73
CA ALA A 21 -15.70 -0.49 2.63
C ALA A 21 -14.49 0.37 2.24
N GLU A 22 -14.51 1.69 2.51
CA GLU A 22 -13.34 2.55 2.26
C GLU A 22 -12.36 2.51 3.44
N ARG A 23 -12.86 2.50 4.68
CA ARG A 23 -12.01 2.30 5.86
C ARG A 23 -11.25 0.98 5.82
N GLU A 24 -11.91 -0.11 5.41
CA GLU A 24 -11.25 -1.41 5.27
C GLU A 24 -10.13 -1.37 4.21
N LYS A 25 -10.29 -0.62 3.13
CA LYS A 25 -9.22 -0.44 2.13
C LYS A 25 -7.99 0.26 2.73
N VAL A 26 -8.18 1.25 3.59
CA VAL A 26 -7.08 1.92 4.29
C VAL A 26 -6.35 0.95 5.22
N GLU A 27 -7.10 0.20 6.03
CA GLU A 27 -6.54 -0.81 6.93
C GLU A 27 -5.76 -1.89 6.17
N ARG A 28 -6.33 -2.36 5.05
CA ARG A 28 -5.71 -3.35 4.16
C ARG A 28 -4.44 -2.81 3.52
N TYR A 29 -4.46 -1.59 3.01
CA TYR A 29 -3.27 -0.95 2.44
C TYR A 29 -2.14 -0.87 3.47
N TRP A 30 -2.47 -0.42 4.69
CA TRP A 30 -1.50 -0.34 5.77
C TRP A 30 -0.94 -1.70 6.18
N SER A 31 -1.78 -2.74 6.21
CA SER A 31 -1.35 -4.11 6.46
C SER A 31 -0.35 -4.59 5.39
N LEU A 32 -0.63 -4.35 4.11
CA LEU A 32 0.27 -4.70 3.01
C LEU A 32 1.59 -3.94 3.08
N VAL A 33 1.60 -2.67 3.48
CA VAL A 33 2.84 -1.91 3.71
C VAL A 33 3.69 -2.54 4.82
N LYS A 34 3.07 -3.01 5.91
CA LYS A 34 3.80 -3.71 6.97
C LYS A 34 4.43 -5.00 6.47
N ILE A 35 3.66 -5.82 5.75
CA ILE A 35 4.15 -7.07 5.15
C ILE A 35 5.31 -6.78 4.20
N SER A 36 5.19 -5.76 3.34
CA SER A 36 6.27 -5.36 2.41
C SER A 36 7.57 -5.01 3.16
N LYS A 37 7.48 -4.26 4.26
CA LYS A 37 8.62 -3.93 5.12
C LYS A 37 9.22 -5.16 5.82
N GLU A 38 8.43 -6.14 6.19
CA GLU A 38 8.92 -7.40 6.78
C GLU A 38 9.66 -8.24 5.74
N LEU A 39 9.15 -8.32 4.52
CA LEU A 39 9.82 -8.97 3.39
C LEU A 39 11.14 -8.27 3.05
N ASP A 40 11.19 -6.94 3.09
CA ASP A 40 12.43 -6.18 2.93
C ASP A 40 13.49 -6.54 3.97
N LYS A 41 13.09 -6.65 5.24
CA LYS A 41 13.98 -7.09 6.31
C LYS A 41 14.49 -8.51 6.07
N SER A 42 13.62 -9.43 5.64
CA SER A 42 14.02 -10.80 5.33
C SER A 42 15.02 -10.86 4.17
N ILE A 43 14.78 -10.12 3.09
CA ILE A 43 15.68 -10.07 1.93
C ILE A 43 17.02 -9.41 2.31
N SER A 44 16.99 -8.36 3.11
CA SER A 44 18.20 -7.67 3.58
C SER A 44 19.05 -8.56 4.49
N ARG A 45 18.41 -9.38 5.32
CA ARG A 45 19.07 -10.33 6.23
C ARG A 45 19.65 -11.52 5.49
N ASP A 46 18.86 -12.15 4.61
CA ASP A 46 19.19 -13.45 4.02
C ASP A 46 19.85 -13.34 2.64
N GLY A 47 19.81 -12.15 2.04
CA GLY A 47 20.27 -11.92 0.68
C GLY A 47 19.24 -12.30 -0.39
N ALA A 48 19.56 -11.96 -1.64
CA ALA A 48 18.69 -12.26 -2.78
C ALA A 48 18.71 -13.75 -3.17
N MET A 49 19.81 -14.43 -2.84
CA MET A 49 20.01 -15.86 -3.04
C MET A 49 20.28 -16.49 -1.68
N ILE A 50 19.65 -17.65 -1.42
CA ILE A 50 19.81 -18.40 -0.18
C ILE A 50 20.35 -19.80 -0.49
N VAL A 51 21.16 -20.33 0.43
CA VAL A 51 21.62 -21.72 0.36
C VAL A 51 20.62 -22.60 1.09
N VAL A 52 20.13 -23.63 0.40
CA VAL A 52 19.30 -24.69 0.99
C VAL A 52 20.15 -25.92 1.16
N ARG A 53 20.15 -26.46 2.39
CA ARG A 53 20.84 -27.71 2.73
C ARG A 53 19.82 -28.84 2.81
N ASN A 54 20.04 -29.91 2.07
CA ASN A 54 19.24 -31.14 2.13
C ASN A 54 20.16 -32.35 2.32
N GLY A 55 20.25 -32.84 3.55
CA GLY A 55 21.27 -33.82 3.93
C GLY A 55 22.68 -33.28 3.66
N ASN A 56 23.42 -33.96 2.78
CA ASN A 56 24.77 -33.57 2.37
C ASN A 56 24.81 -32.69 1.10
N GLN A 57 23.67 -32.35 0.51
CA GLN A 57 23.59 -31.53 -0.70
C GLN A 57 23.29 -30.07 -0.35
N GLU A 58 23.97 -29.13 -1.03
CA GLU A 58 23.70 -27.70 -0.92
C GLU A 58 23.30 -27.14 -2.28
N PHE A 59 22.24 -26.34 -2.32
CA PHE A 59 21.75 -25.69 -3.53
C PHE A 59 21.52 -24.21 -3.29
N LEU A 60 21.96 -23.37 -4.23
CA LEU A 60 21.63 -21.96 -4.24
C LEU A 60 20.26 -21.77 -4.92
N LYS A 61 19.33 -21.08 -4.25
CA LYS A 61 18.04 -20.70 -4.83
C LYS A 61 17.69 -19.26 -4.52
N THR A 62 16.81 -18.67 -5.32
CA THR A 62 16.26 -17.33 -5.06
C THR A 62 15.53 -17.30 -3.72
N ASN A 63 15.70 -16.21 -2.97
CA ASN A 63 14.98 -15.99 -1.73
C ASN A 63 13.45 -15.92 -1.99
N PRO A 64 12.63 -16.81 -1.40
CA PRO A 64 11.18 -16.82 -1.61
C PRO A 64 10.48 -15.49 -1.23
N ALA A 65 11.07 -14.71 -0.32
CA ALA A 65 10.54 -13.40 0.06
C ALA A 65 10.48 -12.42 -1.14
N ILE A 66 11.33 -12.59 -2.15
CA ILE A 66 11.32 -11.76 -3.36
C ILE A 66 10.02 -11.95 -4.14
N SER A 67 9.62 -13.19 -4.40
CA SER A 67 8.38 -13.46 -5.15
C SER A 67 7.13 -13.00 -4.39
N GLU A 68 7.12 -13.15 -3.07
CA GLU A 68 6.02 -12.64 -2.25
C GLU A 68 5.99 -11.10 -2.24
N LYS A 69 7.15 -10.44 -2.20
CA LYS A 69 7.23 -8.97 -2.26
C LYS A 69 6.67 -8.43 -3.57
N VAL A 70 6.94 -9.09 -4.70
CA VAL A 70 6.36 -8.73 -6.00
C VAL A 70 4.83 -8.79 -5.96
N LYS A 71 4.24 -9.84 -5.35
CA LYS A 71 2.78 -9.97 -5.21
C LYS A 71 2.19 -8.88 -4.31
N VAL A 72 2.83 -8.60 -3.17
CA VAL A 72 2.40 -7.53 -2.25
C VAL A 72 2.45 -6.17 -2.93
N ASN A 73 3.52 -5.87 -3.68
CA ASN A 73 3.64 -4.63 -4.42
C ASN A 73 2.56 -4.48 -5.50
N ALA A 74 2.23 -5.55 -6.22
CA ALA A 74 1.14 -5.52 -7.18
C ALA A 74 -0.22 -5.24 -6.52
N ALA A 75 -0.46 -5.78 -5.32
CA ALA A 75 -1.67 -5.50 -4.54
C ALA A 75 -1.70 -4.05 -4.02
N LEU A 76 -0.56 -3.51 -3.59
CA LEU A 76 -0.43 -2.10 -3.18
C LEU A 76 -0.74 -1.15 -4.33
N ILE A 77 -0.17 -1.37 -5.52
CA ILE A 77 -0.42 -0.53 -6.71
C ILE A 77 -1.92 -0.47 -7.01
N LYS A 78 -2.60 -1.62 -7.04
CA LYS A 78 -4.06 -1.68 -7.30
C LYS A 78 -4.89 -0.95 -6.26
N LEU A 79 -4.48 -0.96 -4.99
CA LEU A 79 -5.17 -0.19 -3.96
C LEU A 79 -4.84 1.30 -4.04
N ASP A 80 -3.61 1.66 -4.43
CA ASP A 80 -3.22 3.05 -4.61
C ASP A 80 -3.96 3.70 -5.78
N GLU A 81 -4.29 2.96 -6.84
CA GLU A 81 -5.19 3.43 -7.91
C GLU A 81 -6.54 3.91 -7.36
N PHE A 82 -7.13 3.20 -6.39
CA PHE A 82 -8.35 3.65 -5.71
C PHE A 82 -8.14 4.95 -4.94
N PHE A 83 -7.02 5.08 -4.21
CA PHE A 83 -6.72 6.30 -3.45
C PHE A 83 -6.37 7.49 -4.36
N GLN A 84 -5.76 7.22 -5.51
CA GLN A 84 -5.47 8.22 -6.52
C GLN A 84 -6.76 8.82 -7.09
N ALA A 85 -7.74 7.98 -7.43
CA ALA A 85 -9.06 8.45 -7.83
C ALA A 85 -9.72 9.32 -6.74
N LYS A 86 -9.58 8.94 -5.46
CA LYS A 86 -10.08 9.74 -4.33
C LYS A 86 -9.39 11.10 -4.18
N ARG A 87 -8.07 11.18 -4.42
CA ARG A 87 -7.34 12.45 -4.44
C ARG A 87 -7.87 13.38 -5.53
N GLU A 88 -8.14 12.84 -6.71
CA GLU A 88 -8.67 13.59 -7.87
C GLU A 88 -10.11 14.06 -7.64
N GLU A 89 -10.98 13.23 -7.05
CA GLU A 89 -12.34 13.61 -6.65
C GLU A 89 -12.32 14.81 -5.69
N LYS A 90 -11.43 14.79 -4.69
CA LYS A 90 -11.30 15.85 -3.69
C LYS A 90 -10.74 17.15 -4.27
N GLY A 91 -9.77 17.07 -5.18
CA GLY A 91 -9.21 18.24 -5.87
C GLY A 91 -10.21 18.97 -6.78
N LYS A 92 -11.14 18.24 -7.41
CA LYS A 92 -12.19 18.85 -8.24
C LYS A 92 -13.22 19.61 -7.43
N SER A 93 -13.51 19.19 -6.20
CA SER A 93 -14.47 19.89 -5.34
C SER A 93 -14.00 21.27 -4.85
N SER A 94 -12.71 21.57 -4.92
CA SER A 94 -12.17 22.89 -4.51
C SER A 94 -12.14 23.93 -5.63
N ASP A 95 -12.37 23.55 -6.89
CA ASP A 95 -12.30 24.44 -8.07
C ASP A 95 -13.68 24.91 -8.57
N PHE A 96 -14.79 24.50 -7.94
CA PHE A 96 -16.11 25.05 -8.25
C PHE A 96 -16.33 26.36 -7.47
N ASN A 97 -16.08 27.50 -8.12
CA ASN A 97 -16.56 28.79 -7.64
C ASN A 97 -18.03 28.97 -8.03
N GLU A 98 -18.90 29.11 -7.03
CA GLU A 98 -20.33 29.40 -7.20
C GLU A 98 -20.57 30.75 -7.91
N ASP A 99 -19.55 31.62 -7.91
CA ASP A 99 -19.52 32.90 -8.61
C ASP A 99 -19.54 32.76 -10.15
N ASP A 100 -19.13 31.62 -10.71
CA ASP A 100 -19.18 31.38 -12.17
C ASP A 100 -20.61 31.02 -12.67
N LEU A 101 -21.59 30.89 -11.76
CA LEU A 101 -22.97 30.48 -12.08
C LEU A 101 -23.93 31.66 -12.32
N TYR A 102 -23.48 32.90 -12.09
CA TYR A 102 -24.32 34.11 -12.12
C TYR A 102 -23.74 35.27 -12.95
N ASP A 103 -22.91 35.00 -13.96
CA ASP A 103 -22.60 35.99 -14.99
C ASP A 103 -23.57 35.81 -16.18
N ASP A 104 -24.64 36.61 -16.20
CA ASP A 104 -25.52 36.88 -17.35
C ASP A 104 -25.24 38.29 -17.89
#